data_AF-W7SI43-F1
#
_entry.id   AF-W7SI43-F1
#
_cell.length_a   1.000
_cell.length_b   1.000
_cell.length_c   1.000
_cell.angle_alpha   90.00
_cell.angle_beta   90.00
_cell.angle_gamma   90.00
#
_symmetry.space_group_name_H-M   'P 1'
#
loop_
_entity.id
_entity.type
_entity.pdbx_description
1 polymer ?
#
loop_
_entity_poly.entity_id
_entity_poly.type
_entity_poly.pdbx_seq_one_letter_code
_entity_poly.pdbx_strand_id
1 'polypeptide(L)'
;MTGQHPDEVRFEHKRFALTAVDGSGLFDPVQHDVEPRWLGTGCYRGFICHYAVVRRRFVLRQLVLGSDDEPGPIGGVRPVIGDYGWQYQGMAMPVAFTGRTLIGNDFVGPGVRMGFVPAWLFTHVRELTFQDGALHTAADRSAELAEVREVLDELGTGPDLAEDAGDWIARTFSLSYDYSWPGRERSDDQWHALSAAVLNRRSTPMPTAAAGDGPPDRKS
;
A
#
# COMPACT_ATOMS: atom_id res chain seq x y z
N MET A 1 -1.57 10.95 11.60
CA MET A 1 -1.52 10.16 10.35
C MET A 1 -1.70 8.70 10.72
N THR A 2 -2.64 8.00 10.08
CA THR A 2 -2.95 6.59 10.38
C THR A 2 -2.64 5.73 9.17
N GLY A 3 -1.81 4.70 9.38
CA GLY A 3 -1.50 3.71 8.36
C GLY A 3 -2.61 2.68 8.26
N GLN A 4 -2.84 2.16 7.06
CA GLN A 4 -3.72 1.02 6.83
C GLN A 4 -2.88 -0.25 6.84
N HIS A 5 -3.29 -1.26 7.63
CA HIS A 5 -2.66 -2.57 7.60
C HIS A 5 -2.81 -3.14 6.18
N PRO A 6 -1.69 -3.53 5.53
CA PRO A 6 -1.75 -4.09 4.19
C PRO A 6 -2.23 -5.53 4.26
N ASP A 7 -2.83 -5.98 3.16
CA ASP A 7 -2.89 -7.41 2.89
C ASP A 7 -1.48 -7.94 2.69
N GLU A 8 -1.28 -9.23 2.97
CA GLU A 8 0.02 -9.87 2.83
C GLU A 8 -0.02 -11.01 1.82
N VAL A 9 1.10 -11.23 1.13
CA VAL A 9 1.30 -12.34 0.22
C VAL A 9 2.55 -13.10 0.64
N ARG A 10 2.40 -14.40 0.94
CA ARG A 10 3.54 -15.31 1.09
C ARG A 10 4.00 -15.79 -0.29
N PHE A 11 5.20 -15.39 -0.69
CA PHE A 11 5.82 -15.74 -1.97
C PHE A 11 7.29 -16.13 -1.73
N GLU A 12 7.77 -17.21 -2.36
CA GLU A 12 9.17 -17.69 -2.21
C GLU A 12 9.66 -17.77 -0.75
N HIS A 13 8.80 -18.27 0.15
CA HIS A 13 9.05 -18.40 1.60
C HIS A 13 9.20 -17.09 2.38
N LYS A 14 9.04 -15.94 1.73
CA LYS A 14 9.02 -14.62 2.36
C LYS A 14 7.59 -14.07 2.45
N ARG A 15 7.37 -13.13 3.36
CA ARG A 15 6.13 -12.35 3.46
C ARG A 15 6.35 -11.01 2.77
N PHE A 16 5.39 -10.61 1.95
CA PHE A 16 5.39 -9.32 1.28
C PHE A 16 4.07 -8.62 1.60
N ALA A 17 4.09 -7.30 1.79
CA ALA A 17 2.89 -6.48 1.79
C ALA A 17 2.36 -6.35 0.35
N LEU A 18 1.06 -6.40 0.16
CA LEU A 18 0.40 -6.04 -1.09
C LEU A 18 0.35 -4.52 -1.20
N THR A 19 1.01 -3.98 -2.23
CA THR A 19 1.20 -2.52 -2.39
C THR A 19 0.43 -1.96 -3.57
N ALA A 20 0.17 -2.77 -4.60
CA ALA A 20 -0.68 -2.38 -5.71
C ALA A 20 -1.44 -3.56 -6.31
N VAL A 21 -2.61 -3.27 -6.87
CA VAL A 21 -3.47 -4.21 -7.57
C VAL A 21 -3.98 -3.55 -8.84
N ASP A 22 -3.94 -4.29 -9.95
CA ASP A 22 -4.60 -3.94 -11.20
C ASP A 22 -5.23 -5.22 -11.74
N GLY A 23 -6.55 -5.35 -11.59
CA GLY A 23 -7.28 -6.56 -11.92
C GLY A 23 -8.51 -6.76 -11.05
N SER A 24 -9.06 -7.97 -11.10
CA SER A 24 -10.27 -8.33 -10.37
C SER A 24 -10.19 -9.75 -9.80
N GLY A 25 -11.08 -10.06 -8.84
CA GLY A 25 -11.16 -11.38 -8.23
C GLY A 25 -10.25 -11.59 -7.02
N LEU A 26 -9.79 -10.51 -6.37
CA LEU A 26 -9.29 -10.60 -5.00
C LEU A 26 -10.43 -10.95 -4.05
N PHE A 27 -10.09 -11.52 -2.89
CA PHE A 27 -11.08 -11.85 -1.88
C PHE A 27 -11.73 -10.57 -1.35
N ASP A 28 -13.06 -10.58 -1.32
CA ASP A 28 -13.87 -9.55 -0.69
C ASP A 28 -14.88 -10.23 0.26
N PRO A 29 -14.81 -9.97 1.58
CA PRO A 29 -15.74 -10.57 2.54
C PRO A 29 -17.22 -10.26 2.22
N VAL A 30 -17.53 -9.15 1.56
CA VAL A 30 -18.91 -8.81 1.17
C VAL A 30 -19.47 -9.83 0.18
N GLN A 31 -18.62 -10.42 -0.67
CA GLN A 31 -19.02 -11.50 -1.59
C GLN A 31 -19.29 -12.84 -0.88
N HIS A 32 -19.07 -12.89 0.43
CA HIS A 32 -19.30 -14.04 1.29
C HIS A 32 -20.35 -13.75 2.37
N ASP A 33 -21.26 -12.80 2.11
CA ASP A 33 -22.34 -12.39 3.01
C ASP A 33 -21.84 -11.88 4.38
N VAL A 34 -20.64 -11.30 4.38
CA VAL A 34 -20.00 -10.74 5.58
C VAL A 34 -19.69 -9.28 5.36
N GLU A 35 -20.35 -8.41 6.12
CA GLU A 35 -20.04 -6.98 6.18
C GLU A 35 -18.91 -6.73 7.20
N PRO A 36 -17.72 -6.27 6.76
CA PRO A 36 -16.63 -5.98 7.68
C PRO A 36 -16.96 -4.78 8.57
N ARG A 37 -16.66 -4.93 9.86
CA ARG A 37 -16.69 -3.84 10.84
C ARG A 37 -15.29 -3.30 11.07
N TRP A 38 -15.25 -2.06 11.55
CA TRP A 38 -14.02 -1.36 11.86
C TRP A 38 -13.16 -2.16 12.85
N LEU A 39 -11.93 -2.49 12.44
CA LEU A 39 -10.97 -3.24 13.27
C LEU A 39 -10.17 -2.34 14.21
N GLY A 40 -10.08 -1.05 13.91
CA GLY A 40 -9.31 -0.08 14.68
C GLY A 40 -8.69 1.01 13.80
N THR A 41 -8.00 1.95 14.44
CA THR A 41 -7.42 3.13 13.75
C THR A 41 -6.37 2.78 12.69
N GLY A 42 -5.81 1.57 12.74
CA GLY A 42 -4.88 1.05 11.74
C GLY A 42 -5.53 0.20 10.64
N CYS A 43 -6.84 -0.05 10.68
CA CYS A 43 -7.52 -0.87 9.68
C CYS A 43 -8.99 -0.41 9.51
N TYR A 44 -9.16 0.64 8.71
CA TYR A 44 -10.47 1.21 8.41
C TYR A 44 -11.33 0.28 7.55
N ARG A 45 -10.68 -0.50 6.68
CA ARG A 45 -11.35 -1.47 5.80
C ARG A 45 -12.02 -2.62 6.58
N GLY A 46 -11.63 -2.85 7.83
CA GLY A 46 -12.27 -3.84 8.70
C GLY A 46 -11.87 -5.30 8.44
N PHE A 47 -10.94 -5.53 7.53
CA PHE A 47 -10.39 -6.88 7.29
C PHE A 47 -8.96 -6.84 6.74
N ILE A 48 -8.23 -7.92 6.98
CA ILE A 48 -6.87 -8.15 6.50
C ILE A 48 -6.80 -9.57 5.93
N CYS A 49 -6.37 -9.68 4.68
CA CYS A 49 -6.17 -10.93 3.98
C CYS A 49 -4.70 -11.33 3.98
N HIS A 50 -4.42 -12.57 4.36
CA HIS A 50 -3.11 -13.19 4.19
C HIS A 50 -3.20 -14.25 3.11
N TYR A 51 -2.66 -13.93 1.95
CA TYR A 51 -2.59 -14.79 0.78
C TYR A 51 -1.28 -15.57 0.74
N ALA A 52 -1.23 -16.58 -0.13
CA ALA A 52 0.00 -17.25 -0.51
C ALA A 52 -0.04 -17.68 -1.98
N VAL A 53 1.14 -17.76 -2.60
CA VAL A 53 1.31 -18.50 -3.84
C VAL A 53 1.80 -19.91 -3.50
N VAL A 54 0.97 -20.92 -3.75
CA VAL A 54 1.31 -22.33 -3.48
C VAL A 54 1.14 -23.13 -4.75
N ARG A 55 2.23 -23.79 -5.20
CA ARG A 55 2.25 -24.55 -6.47
C ARG A 55 1.70 -23.71 -7.63
N ARG A 56 2.14 -22.45 -7.72
CA ARG A 56 1.68 -21.45 -8.71
C ARG A 56 0.19 -21.10 -8.64
N ARG A 57 -0.50 -21.37 -7.52
CA ARG A 57 -1.89 -20.95 -7.30
C ARG A 57 -1.98 -19.90 -6.21
N PHE A 58 -2.78 -18.88 -6.44
CA PHE A 58 -3.09 -17.84 -5.48
C PHE A 58 -4.21 -18.33 -4.56
N VAL A 59 -3.93 -18.35 -3.26
CA VAL A 59 -4.85 -18.86 -2.25
C VAL A 59 -4.91 -17.92 -1.05
N LEU A 60 -6.09 -17.79 -0.46
CA LEU A 60 -6.27 -17.18 0.84
C LEU A 60 -5.93 -18.21 1.92
N ARG A 61 -5.03 -17.83 2.85
CA ARG A 61 -4.56 -18.68 3.94
C ARG A 61 -5.13 -18.28 5.28
N GLN A 62 -5.27 -16.98 5.49
CA GLN A 62 -5.87 -16.44 6.70
C GLN A 62 -6.65 -15.17 6.38
N LEU A 63 -7.69 -14.93 7.17
CA LEU A 63 -8.49 -13.71 7.14
C LEU A 63 -8.64 -13.22 8.57
N VAL A 64 -8.31 -11.96 8.82
CA VAL A 64 -8.69 -11.24 10.04
C VAL A 64 -9.85 -10.33 9.68
N LEU A 65 -10.90 -10.35 10.49
CA LEU A 65 -12.17 -9.70 10.19
C LEU A 65 -12.73 -9.03 11.45
N GLY A 66 -13.10 -7.76 11.32
CA GLY A 66 -13.90 -7.08 12.31
C GLY A 66 -15.37 -7.47 12.13
N SER A 67 -16.03 -7.88 13.20
CA SER A 67 -17.46 -8.10 13.26
C SER A 67 -17.93 -8.00 14.70
N ASP A 68 -19.16 -7.51 14.90
CA ASP A 68 -19.77 -7.37 16.23
C ASP A 68 -20.17 -8.74 16.81
N ASP A 69 -20.66 -9.62 15.94
CA ASP A 69 -21.10 -10.99 16.26
C ASP A 69 -20.14 -12.04 15.64
N GLU A 70 -20.29 -13.32 16.03
CA GLU A 70 -19.54 -14.42 15.39
C GLU A 70 -19.97 -14.57 13.91
N PRO A 71 -19.06 -14.36 12.95
CA PRO A 71 -19.40 -14.48 11.54
C PRO A 71 -19.55 -15.95 11.12
N GLY A 72 -20.31 -16.18 10.04
CA GLY A 72 -20.53 -17.52 9.51
C GLY A 72 -19.24 -18.17 8.95
N PRO A 73 -19.21 -19.50 8.73
CA PRO A 73 -18.05 -20.15 8.14
C PRO A 73 -17.76 -19.67 6.72
N ILE A 74 -16.50 -19.35 6.42
CA ILE A 74 -16.04 -18.95 5.07
C ILE A 74 -15.16 -20.06 4.50
N GLY A 75 -15.50 -20.57 3.32
CA GLY A 75 -14.74 -21.67 2.69
C GLY A 75 -14.71 -22.95 3.52
N GLY A 76 -15.75 -23.19 4.33
CA GLY A 76 -15.83 -24.33 5.26
C GLY A 76 -14.99 -24.18 6.54
N VAL A 77 -14.33 -23.03 6.74
CA VAL A 77 -13.54 -22.73 7.94
C VAL A 77 -14.37 -21.85 8.87
N ARG A 78 -14.45 -22.24 10.15
CA ARG A 78 -15.07 -21.42 11.20
C ARG A 78 -14.09 -20.36 11.72
N PRO A 79 -14.58 -19.17 12.08
CA PRO A 79 -13.73 -18.19 12.72
C PRO A 79 -13.38 -18.62 14.15
N VAL A 80 -12.28 -18.08 14.66
CA VAL A 80 -11.93 -18.08 16.08
C VAL A 80 -11.71 -16.65 16.53
N ILE A 81 -12.10 -16.31 17.76
CA ILE A 81 -11.80 -15.00 18.30
C ILE A 81 -10.29 -14.89 18.54
N GLY A 82 -9.68 -13.80 18.08
CA GLY A 82 -8.28 -13.47 18.37
C GLY A 82 -8.13 -12.03 18.82
N ASP A 83 -6.88 -11.64 19.11
CA ASP A 83 -6.57 -10.34 19.74
C ASP A 83 -6.99 -9.12 18.90
N TYR A 84 -7.09 -9.30 17.59
CA TYR A 84 -7.40 -8.26 16.60
C TYR A 84 -8.68 -8.55 15.80
N GLY A 85 -9.64 -9.28 16.38
CA GLY A 85 -10.93 -9.61 15.76
C GLY A 85 -11.07 -11.10 15.43
N TRP A 86 -12.07 -11.43 14.61
CA TRP A 86 -12.35 -12.80 14.19
C TRP A 86 -11.32 -13.28 13.16
N GLN A 87 -10.81 -14.48 13.35
CA GLN A 87 -9.75 -15.03 12.53
C GLN A 87 -10.18 -16.34 11.88
N TYR A 88 -10.01 -16.42 10.57
CA TYR A 88 -10.07 -17.67 9.83
C TYR A 88 -8.65 -18.13 9.58
N GLN A 89 -8.29 -19.31 10.09
CA GLN A 89 -6.94 -19.85 9.99
C GLN A 89 -6.93 -21.18 9.23
N GLY A 90 -5.78 -21.53 8.65
CA GLY A 90 -5.62 -22.80 7.95
C GLY A 90 -6.43 -22.89 6.64
N MET A 91 -6.82 -21.76 6.07
CA MET A 91 -7.57 -21.73 4.83
C MET A 91 -6.70 -22.24 3.66
N ALA A 92 -7.38 -22.77 2.65
CA ALA A 92 -6.81 -23.11 1.36
C ALA A 92 -7.77 -22.69 0.24
N MET A 93 -8.45 -21.57 0.43
CA MET A 93 -9.47 -21.07 -0.49
C MET A 93 -8.78 -20.54 -1.76
N PRO A 94 -9.09 -21.08 -2.95
CA PRO A 94 -8.60 -20.52 -4.21
C PRO A 94 -9.09 -19.08 -4.39
N VAL A 95 -8.21 -18.22 -4.88
CA VAL A 95 -8.55 -16.83 -5.22
C VAL A 95 -8.43 -16.71 -6.73
N ALA A 96 -9.55 -16.52 -7.42
CA ALA A 96 -9.65 -16.47 -8.89
C ALA A 96 -9.17 -15.12 -9.47
N PHE A 97 -8.10 -14.56 -8.88
CA PHE A 97 -7.58 -13.26 -9.27
C PHE A 97 -7.01 -13.31 -10.68
N THR A 98 -7.40 -12.34 -11.51
CA THR A 98 -6.85 -12.10 -12.84
C THR A 98 -6.37 -10.66 -12.92
N GLY A 99 -5.09 -10.49 -13.26
CA GLY A 99 -4.45 -9.18 -13.30
C GLY A 99 -3.04 -9.20 -12.71
N ARG A 100 -2.58 -8.04 -12.25
CA ARG A 100 -1.24 -7.79 -11.73
C ARG A 100 -1.30 -7.35 -10.28
N THR A 101 -0.34 -7.78 -9.49
CA THR A 101 -0.11 -7.27 -8.13
C THR A 101 1.35 -6.87 -7.96
N LEU A 102 1.57 -5.78 -7.23
CA LEU A 102 2.89 -5.40 -6.75
C LEU A 102 2.97 -5.76 -5.27
N ILE A 103 4.03 -6.47 -4.89
CA ILE A 103 4.26 -6.89 -3.50
C ILE A 103 5.65 -6.46 -3.04
N GLY A 104 5.74 -5.93 -1.82
CA GLY A 104 6.96 -5.34 -1.25
C GLY A 104 7.38 -6.00 0.07
N ASN A 105 8.68 -6.19 0.26
CA ASN A 105 9.28 -6.70 1.51
C ASN A 105 10.54 -5.89 1.86
N ASP A 106 10.91 -5.91 3.13
CA ASP A 106 12.03 -5.18 3.72
C ASP A 106 11.84 -3.67 3.54
N PHE A 107 10.88 -3.17 4.33
CA PHE A 107 10.48 -1.77 4.37
C PHE A 107 11.63 -0.87 4.85
N VAL A 108 11.85 0.25 4.15
CA VAL A 108 12.96 1.19 4.42
C VAL A 108 12.56 2.65 4.67
N GLY A 109 11.27 2.95 4.65
CA GLY A 109 10.77 4.30 4.89
C GLY A 109 10.60 4.68 6.37
N PRO A 110 10.12 5.91 6.66
CA PRO A 110 9.72 6.30 8.01
C PRO A 110 8.48 5.51 8.49
N GLY A 111 8.42 5.22 9.79
CA GLY A 111 7.45 4.28 10.39
C GLY A 111 5.99 4.73 10.49
N VAL A 112 5.64 5.98 10.17
CA VAL A 112 4.25 6.48 10.19
C VAL A 112 3.90 7.06 8.82
N ARG A 113 2.82 6.56 8.20
CA ARG A 113 2.28 7.08 6.94
C ARG A 113 0.76 7.02 6.90
N MET A 114 0.17 7.77 5.97
CA MET A 114 -1.24 7.68 5.62
C MET A 114 -1.48 6.50 4.67
N GLY A 115 -2.54 5.72 4.92
CA GLY A 115 -3.01 4.69 3.99
C GLY A 115 -2.06 3.50 3.84
N PHE A 116 -2.07 2.88 2.65
CA PHE A 116 -1.23 1.74 2.32
C PHE A 116 0.22 2.15 2.05
N VAL A 117 1.16 1.22 2.23
CA VAL A 117 2.57 1.47 1.92
C VAL A 117 2.80 1.36 0.41
N PRO A 118 3.30 2.41 -0.26
CA PRO A 118 3.65 2.31 -1.67
C PRO A 118 4.89 1.43 -1.87
N ALA A 119 5.00 0.79 -3.05
CA ALA A 119 6.04 -0.19 -3.32
C ALA A 119 7.48 0.34 -3.27
N TRP A 120 7.70 1.59 -3.69
CA TRP A 120 9.04 2.21 -3.69
C TRP A 120 9.67 2.31 -2.29
N LEU A 121 8.90 2.17 -1.21
CA LEU A 121 9.42 2.15 0.17
C LEU A 121 9.87 0.76 0.65
N PHE A 122 9.98 -0.21 -0.24
CA PHE A 122 10.51 -1.55 0.03
C PHE A 122 11.79 -1.80 -0.78
N THR A 123 12.73 -2.57 -0.22
CA THR A 123 13.96 -2.93 -0.95
C THR A 123 13.77 -4.12 -1.87
N HIS A 124 12.82 -5.01 -1.58
CA HIS A 124 12.49 -6.14 -2.43
C HIS A 124 11.08 -6.01 -2.95
N VAL A 125 10.95 -5.83 -4.27
CA VAL A 125 9.67 -5.64 -4.93
C VAL A 125 9.50 -6.70 -6.02
N ARG A 126 8.37 -7.42 -5.98
CA ARG A 126 7.98 -8.37 -7.01
C ARG A 126 6.68 -7.91 -7.68
N GLU A 127 6.65 -7.95 -9.00
CA GLU A 127 5.40 -7.87 -9.76
C GLU A 127 4.95 -9.28 -10.13
N LEU A 128 3.76 -9.67 -9.68
CA LEU A 128 3.15 -10.96 -9.97
C LEU A 128 1.97 -10.76 -10.92
N THR A 129 1.87 -11.58 -11.95
CA THR A 129 0.72 -11.59 -12.87
C THR A 129 0.00 -12.91 -12.75
N PHE A 130 -1.32 -12.86 -12.62
CA PHE A 130 -2.19 -14.02 -12.48
C PHE A 130 -3.25 -14.05 -13.57
N GLN A 131 -3.66 -15.27 -13.91
CA GLN A 131 -4.83 -15.56 -14.72
C GLN A 131 -5.64 -16.65 -14.02
N ASP A 132 -6.87 -16.35 -13.60
CA ASP A 132 -7.74 -17.26 -12.85
C ASP A 132 -7.02 -17.91 -11.65
N GLY A 133 -6.35 -17.07 -10.86
CA GLY A 133 -5.57 -17.48 -9.69
C GLY A 133 -4.30 -18.29 -10.02
N ALA A 134 -3.99 -18.57 -11.29
CA ALA A 134 -2.72 -19.18 -11.68
C ALA A 134 -1.64 -18.11 -11.87
N LEU A 135 -0.52 -18.24 -11.17
CA LEU A 135 0.64 -17.38 -11.39
C LEU A 135 1.18 -17.64 -12.80
N HIS A 136 1.28 -16.57 -13.60
CA HIS A 136 1.85 -16.59 -14.94
C HIS A 136 3.31 -16.13 -14.91
N THR A 137 3.55 -14.92 -14.40
CA THR A 137 4.89 -14.30 -14.31
C THR A 137 5.17 -13.74 -12.92
N ALA A 138 6.46 -13.74 -12.56
CA ALA A 138 6.97 -13.05 -11.38
C ALA A 138 8.24 -12.29 -11.79
N ALA A 139 8.17 -10.96 -11.83
CA ALA A 139 9.28 -10.10 -12.20
C ALA A 139 9.89 -9.43 -10.97
N ASP A 140 11.22 -9.33 -10.93
CA ASP A 140 11.91 -8.45 -9.98
C ASP A 140 11.78 -7.01 -10.44
N ARG A 141 11.28 -6.14 -9.56
CA ARG A 141 11.15 -4.69 -9.82
C ARG A 141 11.95 -3.86 -8.83
N SER A 142 12.83 -4.50 -8.06
CA SER A 142 13.52 -3.86 -6.94
C SER A 142 14.43 -2.73 -7.40
N ALA A 143 15.06 -2.85 -8.58
CA ALA A 143 15.94 -1.83 -9.13
C ALA A 143 15.13 -0.61 -9.60
N GLU A 144 14.07 -0.82 -10.37
CA GLU A 144 13.21 0.25 -10.86
C GLU A 144 12.56 1.03 -9.70
N LEU A 145 12.12 0.33 -8.65
CA LEU A 145 11.54 0.99 -7.48
C LEU A 145 12.59 1.63 -6.55
N ALA A 146 13.86 1.21 -6.64
CA ALA A 146 14.95 1.91 -5.95
C ALA A 146 15.23 3.28 -6.59
N GLU A 147 15.23 3.37 -7.92
CA GLU A 147 15.37 4.65 -8.63
C GLU A 147 14.23 5.61 -8.29
N VAL A 148 12.99 5.11 -8.26
CA VAL A 148 11.83 5.90 -7.83
C VAL A 148 12.01 6.41 -6.40
N ARG A 149 12.49 5.56 -5.48
CA ARG A 149 12.75 5.97 -4.09
C ARG A 149 13.80 7.07 -4.01
N GLU A 150 14.90 6.96 -4.74
CA GLU A 150 15.94 7.99 -4.76
C GLU A 150 15.40 9.35 -5.21
N VAL A 151 14.51 9.38 -6.21
CA VAL A 151 13.87 10.61 -6.69
C VAL A 151 12.85 11.16 -5.68
N LEU A 152 12.08 10.29 -5.01
CA LEU A 152 10.97 10.71 -4.14
C LEU A 152 11.35 10.96 -2.68
N ASP A 153 12.42 10.36 -2.16
CA ASP A 153 12.91 10.62 -0.80
C ASP A 153 13.20 12.12 -0.61
N GLU A 154 13.54 12.83 -1.68
CA GLU A 154 13.81 14.28 -1.68
C GLU A 154 12.55 15.15 -1.70
N LEU A 155 11.44 14.62 -2.20
CA LEU A 155 10.16 15.33 -2.27
C LEU A 155 9.29 15.09 -1.02
N GLY A 156 9.56 14.02 -0.28
CA GLY A 156 8.77 13.59 0.87
C GLY A 156 7.46 12.89 0.47
N THR A 157 6.83 12.21 1.44
CA THR A 157 5.61 11.39 1.22
C THR A 157 4.29 12.14 1.46
N GLY A 158 4.33 13.46 1.60
CA GLY A 158 3.16 14.30 1.86
C GLY A 158 2.33 14.59 0.61
N PRO A 159 1.18 15.28 0.74
CA PRO A 159 0.49 15.85 -0.42
C PRO A 159 1.42 16.82 -1.14
N ASP A 160 1.32 16.93 -2.46
CA ASP A 160 1.95 18.07 -3.15
C ASP A 160 1.28 19.37 -2.67
N LEU A 161 2.01 20.49 -2.68
CA LEU A 161 1.50 21.79 -2.21
C LEU A 161 0.27 22.27 -3.00
N ALA A 162 0.05 21.74 -4.21
CA ALA A 162 -1.07 22.03 -5.08
C ALA A 162 -2.16 20.95 -5.09
N GLU A 163 -1.96 19.80 -4.41
CA GLU A 163 -2.94 18.70 -4.36
C GLU A 163 -3.94 18.94 -3.22
N ASP A 164 -5.23 18.68 -3.49
CA ASP A 164 -6.24 18.68 -2.44
C ASP A 164 -5.98 17.56 -1.42
N ALA A 165 -6.18 17.84 -0.14
CA ALA A 165 -5.90 16.87 0.93
C ALA A 165 -6.78 15.61 0.83
N GLY A 166 -8.01 15.74 0.33
CA GLY A 166 -8.93 14.63 0.09
C GLY A 166 -8.44 13.73 -1.03
N ASP A 167 -7.98 14.31 -2.14
CA ASP A 167 -7.41 13.57 -3.27
C ASP A 167 -6.14 12.81 -2.86
N TRP A 168 -5.27 13.44 -2.08
CA TRP A 168 -4.10 12.78 -1.51
C TRP A 168 -4.49 11.59 -0.63
N ILE A 169 -5.45 11.76 0.28
CA ILE A 169 -5.95 10.68 1.13
C ILE A 169 -6.49 9.54 0.27
N ALA A 170 -7.39 9.83 -0.67
CA ALA A 170 -7.96 8.83 -1.56
C ALA A 170 -6.87 8.04 -2.30
N ARG A 171 -5.85 8.73 -2.79
CA ARG A 171 -4.69 8.13 -3.47
C ARG A 171 -3.91 7.20 -2.56
N THR A 172 -3.66 7.55 -1.29
CA THR A 172 -2.95 6.68 -0.34
C THR A 172 -3.73 5.41 0.05
N PHE A 173 -5.06 5.42 -0.06
CA PHE A 173 -5.93 4.27 0.23
C PHE A 173 -6.31 3.46 -1.02
N SER A 174 -5.76 3.78 -2.20
CA SER A 174 -6.21 3.22 -3.48
C SER A 174 -5.65 1.83 -3.85
N LEU A 175 -4.53 1.40 -3.27
CA LEU A 175 -3.73 0.26 -3.78
C LEU A 175 -3.47 0.35 -5.30
N SER A 176 -3.35 1.57 -5.84
CA SER A 176 -3.11 1.76 -7.27
C SER A 176 -1.62 1.63 -7.62
N TYR A 177 -1.36 1.20 -8.86
CA TYR A 177 0.00 1.20 -9.40
C TYR A 177 0.58 2.61 -9.51
N ASP A 178 -0.22 3.62 -9.84
CA ASP A 178 0.26 5.00 -9.96
C ASP A 178 0.77 5.55 -8.63
N TYR A 179 0.13 5.18 -7.51
CA TYR A 179 0.59 5.55 -6.18
C TYR A 179 1.85 4.77 -5.78
N SER A 180 1.90 3.47 -6.07
CA SER A 180 2.96 2.58 -5.62
C SER A 180 4.21 2.58 -6.49
N TRP A 181 4.06 2.90 -7.77
CA TRP A 181 5.11 2.98 -8.78
C TRP A 181 4.84 4.16 -9.74
N PRO A 182 4.93 5.40 -9.23
CA PRO A 182 4.71 6.58 -10.06
C PRO A 182 5.70 6.65 -11.21
N GLY A 183 5.22 7.07 -12.38
CA GLY A 183 6.05 7.24 -13.58
C GLY A 183 6.28 5.97 -14.40
N ARG A 184 5.74 4.82 -13.99
CA ARG A 184 5.84 3.56 -14.74
C ARG A 184 5.41 3.66 -16.21
N GLU A 185 4.35 4.42 -16.49
CA GLU A 185 3.79 4.58 -17.84
C GLU A 185 4.30 5.83 -18.56
N ARG A 186 5.22 6.58 -17.95
CA ARG A 186 5.78 7.80 -18.54
C ARG A 186 6.84 7.46 -19.57
N SER A 187 6.90 8.24 -20.65
CA SER A 187 8.05 8.19 -21.57
C SER A 187 9.33 8.66 -20.86
N ASP A 188 10.49 8.26 -21.38
CA ASP A 188 11.80 8.69 -20.85
C ASP A 188 11.86 10.22 -20.70
N ASP A 189 11.33 10.97 -21.67
CA ASP A 189 11.27 12.44 -21.63
C ASP A 189 10.44 12.98 -20.45
N GLN A 190 9.32 12.34 -20.13
CA GLN A 190 8.44 12.72 -19.02
C GLN A 190 9.05 12.35 -17.67
N TRP A 191 9.80 11.26 -17.60
CA TRP A 191 10.55 10.88 -16.40
C TRP A 191 11.72 11.83 -16.16
N HIS A 192 12.49 12.15 -17.21
CA HIS A 192 13.57 13.13 -17.14
C HIS A 192 13.07 14.54 -16.77
N ALA A 193 11.91 14.97 -17.28
CA ALA A 193 11.31 16.24 -16.87
C ALA A 193 10.94 16.26 -15.37
N LEU A 194 10.42 15.16 -14.83
CA LEU A 194 10.11 15.03 -13.41
C LEU A 194 11.38 15.08 -12.56
N SER A 195 12.39 14.28 -12.93
CA SER A 195 13.69 14.26 -12.28
C SER A 195 14.41 15.61 -12.37
N ALA A 196 14.30 16.33 -13.50
CA ALA A 196 14.85 17.67 -13.67
C ALA A 196 14.12 18.72 -12.83
N ALA A 197 12.79 18.62 -12.69
CA ALA A 197 12.02 19.50 -11.80
C ALA A 197 12.41 19.28 -10.32
N VAL A 198 12.68 18.03 -9.93
CA VAL A 198 13.24 17.68 -8.60
C VAL A 198 14.64 18.28 -8.41
N LEU A 199 15.53 18.09 -9.39
CA LEU A 199 16.88 18.67 -9.36
C LEU A 199 16.87 20.21 -9.33
N ASN A 200 15.94 20.88 -10.01
CA ASN A 200 15.81 22.34 -9.98
C ASN A 200 15.31 22.87 -8.62
N ARG A 201 14.52 22.09 -7.86
CA ARG A 201 14.18 22.45 -6.46
C ARG A 201 15.42 22.46 -5.55
N ARG A 202 16.49 21.71 -5.88
CA ARG A 202 17.78 21.79 -5.15
C ARG A 202 18.53 23.11 -5.36
N SER A 203 18.28 23.81 -6.47
CA SER A 203 18.98 25.04 -6.86
C SER A 203 18.32 26.32 -6.38
N THR A 204 17.13 26.22 -5.77
CA THR A 204 16.41 27.39 -5.25
C THR A 204 16.74 27.55 -3.76
N PRO A 205 17.50 28.58 -3.35
CA PRO A 205 17.77 28.77 -1.93
C PRO A 205 16.46 29.03 -1.19
N MET A 206 16.31 28.41 -0.01
CA MET A 206 15.25 28.73 0.95
C MET A 206 15.15 30.26 1.10
N PRO A 207 13.95 30.87 1.02
CA PRO A 207 13.82 32.29 1.32
C PRO A 207 14.30 32.51 2.76
N THR A 208 15.39 33.25 2.92
CA THR A 208 15.85 33.73 4.22
C THR A 208 14.70 34.48 4.87
N ALA A 209 14.22 33.96 6.00
CA ALA A 209 13.20 34.61 6.81
C ALA A 209 13.61 36.06 7.05
N ALA A 210 12.84 37.01 6.52
CA ALA A 210 13.00 38.41 6.82
C ALA A 210 12.86 38.58 8.34
N ALA A 211 13.90 39.15 8.97
CA ALA A 211 13.87 39.56 10.36
C ALA A 211 12.73 40.57 10.55
N GLY A 212 11.62 40.09 11.11
CA GLY A 212 10.45 40.90 11.47
C GLY A 212 10.72 41.73 12.72
N ASP A 213 10.23 42.96 12.66
CA ASP A 213 10.35 44.05 13.61
C ASP A 213 10.13 43.68 15.09
N GLY A 214 10.92 44.34 15.95
CA GLY A 214 10.81 44.26 17.40
C GLY A 214 9.48 44.80 17.94
N PRO A 215 9.07 44.37 19.15
CA PRO A 215 7.77 44.74 19.72
C PRO A 215 7.74 46.22 20.15
N PRO A 216 6.58 46.89 20.10
CA PRO A 216 6.47 48.29 20.46
C PRO A 216 6.52 48.49 22.00
N ASP A 217 7.28 49.50 22.40
CA ASP A 217 7.44 50.00 23.76
C ASP A 217 6.09 50.30 24.45
N ARG A 218 5.89 49.73 25.64
CA ARG A 218 4.89 50.24 26.61
C ARG A 218 5.50 51.44 27.34
N LYS A 219 4.97 52.63 27.07
CA LYS A 219 5.15 53.79 27.96
C LYS A 219 4.13 53.73 29.11
N SER A 220 4.65 54.06 30.29
CA SER A 220 4.01 54.21 31.60
C SER A 220 2.86 55.20 31.64
#